data_AF-A0A9D8GIY2-F1
#
_entry.id   AF-A0A9D8GIY2-F1
#
_cell.length_a   1.000
_cell.length_b   1.000
_cell.length_c   1.000
_cell.angle_alpha   90.00
_cell.angle_beta   90.00
_cell.angle_gamma   90.00
#
_symmetry.space_group_name_H-M   'P 1'
#
loop_
_entity.id
_entity.type
_entity.pdbx_description
1 polymer ?
#
loop_
_entity_poly.entity_id
_entity_poly.type
_entity_poly.pdbx_seq_one_letter_code
_entity_poly.pdbx_strand_id
1 'polypeptide(L)'
;MRIIRQHRMRQPLKRLQPALPAAWYRDAAHYGRELERVWFRHWIAAGREEQIPQPGDWRVVRIGTQSVILARDRSGFVRAFHNTCRHRGSIL
;
A
#
# COMPACT_ATOMS: atom_id res chain seq x y z
N MET A 1 -34.05 -17.64 -17.96
CA MET A 1 -32.65 -18.06 -18.25
C MET A 1 -31.82 -17.87 -16.99
N ARG A 2 -31.61 -18.94 -16.21
CA ARG A 2 -30.88 -18.92 -14.91
C ARG A 2 -29.38 -19.04 -15.17
N ILE A 3 -28.60 -18.06 -14.73
CA ILE A 3 -27.14 -18.21 -14.58
C ILE A 3 -26.81 -18.03 -13.10
N ILE A 4 -26.98 -19.11 -12.33
CA ILE A 4 -26.31 -19.24 -11.03
C ILE A 4 -24.89 -19.71 -11.37
N ARG A 5 -23.92 -18.79 -11.35
CA ARG A 5 -22.50 -19.15 -11.49
C ARG A 5 -22.12 -20.06 -10.33
N GLN A 6 -21.87 -21.32 -10.65
CA GLN A 6 -21.35 -22.33 -9.74
C GLN A 6 -20.10 -21.78 -9.05
N HIS A 7 -20.20 -21.53 -7.74
CA HIS A 7 -19.03 -21.38 -6.89
C HIS A 7 -18.25 -22.69 -6.98
N ARG A 8 -17.17 -22.69 -7.76
CA ARG A 8 -16.24 -23.81 -7.86
C ARG A 8 -15.67 -24.03 -6.46
N MET A 9 -16.18 -25.02 -5.73
CA MET A 9 -15.64 -25.39 -4.43
C MET A 9 -14.15 -25.68 -4.61
N ARG A 10 -13.31 -24.93 -3.90
CA ARG A 10 -11.86 -25.14 -3.93
C ARG A 10 -11.61 -26.57 -3.44
N GLN A 11 -10.99 -27.40 -4.29
CA GLN A 11 -10.64 -28.76 -3.90
C GLN A 11 -9.79 -28.73 -2.63
N PRO A 12 -10.01 -29.66 -1.67
CA PRO A 12 -9.15 -29.73 -0.49
C PRO A 12 -7.71 -29.98 -0.92
N LEU A 13 -6.78 -29.26 -0.29
CA LEU A 13 -5.35 -29.43 -0.57
C LEU A 13 -4.95 -30.87 -0.25
N LYS A 14 -4.48 -31.62 -1.26
CA LYS A 14 -4.05 -33.02 -1.11
C LYS A 14 -2.77 -33.17 -0.27
N ARG A 15 -2.00 -32.10 -0.14
CA ARG A 15 -0.73 -32.05 0.61
C ARG A 15 -0.51 -30.63 1.13
N LEU A 16 -0.03 -30.50 2.37
CA LEU A 16 0.39 -29.21 2.93
C LEU A 16 1.62 -28.73 2.16
N GLN A 17 1.55 -27.52 1.60
CA GLN A 17 2.73 -26.86 1.05
C GLN A 17 3.49 -26.17 2.19
N PRO A 18 4.83 -26.25 2.22
CA PRO A 18 5.60 -25.52 3.20
C PRO A 18 5.35 -24.02 3.03
N ALA A 19 5.12 -23.32 4.14
CA ALA A 19 5.05 -21.88 4.16
C ALA A 19 6.45 -21.27 3.91
N LEU A 20 6.50 -19.94 3.83
CA LEU A 20 7.79 -19.23 3.81
C LEU A 20 8.57 -19.52 5.10
N PRO A 21 9.92 -19.46 5.06
CA PRO A 21 10.74 -19.64 6.24
C PRO A 21 10.29 -18.73 7.39
N ALA A 22 10.15 -19.28 8.60
CA ALA A 22 9.67 -18.55 9.78
C ALA A 22 10.50 -17.28 10.10
N ALA A 23 11.77 -17.27 9.70
CA ALA A 23 12.66 -16.12 9.88
C ALA A 23 12.24 -14.91 9.03
N TRP A 24 11.63 -15.10 7.85
CA TRP A 24 11.27 -14.00 6.96
C TRP A 24 10.22 -13.05 7.57
N TYR A 25 9.41 -13.56 8.50
CA TYR A 25 8.41 -12.77 9.21
C TYR A 25 8.97 -11.94 10.38
N ARG A 26 10.22 -12.15 10.78
CA ARG A 26 10.81 -11.55 12.00
C ARG A 26 12.20 -10.95 11.80
N ASP A 27 12.89 -11.32 10.73
CA ASP A 27 14.22 -10.79 10.38
C ASP A 27 14.10 -9.37 9.82
N ALA A 28 14.65 -8.40 10.55
CA ALA A 28 14.68 -7.00 10.16
C ALA A 28 15.44 -6.76 8.83
N ALA A 29 16.50 -7.53 8.56
CA ALA A 29 17.23 -7.43 7.30
C ALA A 29 16.39 -7.95 6.12
N HIS A 30 15.56 -8.97 6.35
CA HIS A 30 14.60 -9.46 5.36
C HIS A 30 13.55 -8.39 5.05
N TYR A 31 12.95 -7.80 6.08
CA TYR A 31 11.99 -6.70 5.95
C TYR A 31 12.57 -5.52 5.14
N GLY A 32 13.82 -5.11 5.43
CA GLY A 32 14.49 -4.04 4.68
C GLY A 32 14.62 -4.36 3.18
N ARG A 33 14.98 -5.59 2.82
CA ARG A 33 15.04 -6.03 1.42
C ARG A 33 13.67 -6.03 0.76
N GLU A 34 12.62 -6.45 1.46
CA GLU A 34 11.25 -6.40 0.94
C GLU A 34 10.82 -4.96 0.67
N LEU A 35 11.12 -4.02 1.58
CA LEU A 35 10.84 -2.60 1.38
C LEU A 35 11.47 -2.06 0.09
N GLU A 36 12.77 -2.30 -0.10
CA GLU A 36 13.53 -1.78 -1.24
C GLU A 36 13.14 -2.41 -2.58
N ARG A 37 12.83 -3.71 -2.58
CA ARG A 37 12.62 -4.49 -3.80
C ARG A 37 11.17 -4.60 -4.22
N VAL A 38 10.25 -4.58 -3.25
CA VAL A 38 8.82 -4.74 -3.49
C VAL A 38 8.11 -3.43 -3.20
N TRP A 39 8.06 -3.00 -1.95
CA TRP A 39 7.17 -1.90 -1.55
C TRP A 39 7.50 -0.58 -2.24
N PHE A 40 8.78 -0.20 -2.35
CA PHE A 40 9.17 1.07 -2.96
C PHE A 40 9.29 1.04 -4.49
N ARG A 41 8.88 -0.07 -5.13
CA ARG A 41 8.98 -0.26 -6.58
C ARG A 41 7.66 -0.61 -7.26
N HIS A 42 6.57 -0.72 -6.49
CA HIS A 42 5.27 -1.16 -6.99
C HIS A 42 4.16 -0.18 -6.62
N TRP A 43 3.06 -0.24 -7.37
CA TRP A 43 1.84 0.50 -7.05
C TRP A 43 1.24 -0.01 -5.73
N ILE A 44 0.95 0.92 -4.83
CA ILE A 44 0.34 0.65 -3.53
C ILE A 44 -1.01 1.36 -3.45
N ALA A 45 -2.05 0.62 -3.10
CA ALA A 45 -3.35 1.19 -2.80
C ALA A 45 -3.26 2.03 -1.52
N ALA A 46 -3.23 3.35 -1.68
CA ALA A 46 -2.98 4.30 -0.58
C ALA A 46 -4.27 4.81 0.10
N GLY A 47 -5.41 4.73 -0.59
CA GLY A 47 -6.70 5.21 -0.08
C GLY A 47 -7.75 5.22 -1.17
N ARG A 48 -8.94 5.74 -0.83
CA ARG A 48 -10.02 6.00 -1.78
C ARG A 48 -10.20 7.49 -2.01
N GLU A 49 -10.74 7.84 -3.17
CA GLU A 49 -10.90 9.21 -3.61
C GLU A 49 -11.83 10.02 -2.70
N GLU A 50 -12.88 9.38 -2.16
CA GLU A 50 -13.91 10.04 -1.34
C GLU A 50 -13.38 10.47 0.04
N GLN A 51 -12.15 10.08 0.39
CA GLN A 51 -11.50 10.45 1.63
C GLN A 51 -10.84 11.84 1.56
N ILE A 52 -10.70 12.42 0.36
CA ILE A 52 -10.22 13.78 0.09
C ILE A 52 -11.07 14.42 -1.03
N PRO A 53 -12.38 14.66 -0.78
CA PRO A 53 -13.33 15.01 -1.83
C PRO A 53 -13.12 16.40 -2.44
N GLN A 54 -12.64 17.38 -1.66
CA GLN A 54 -12.58 18.78 -2.09
C GLN A 54 -11.14 19.25 -2.34
N PRO A 55 -10.94 20.22 -3.26
CA PRO A 55 -9.64 20.88 -3.41
C PRO A 55 -9.12 21.45 -2.09
N GLY A 56 -7.87 21.15 -1.74
CA GLY A 56 -7.26 21.51 -0.46
C GLY A 56 -7.37 20.41 0.60
N ASP A 57 -8.22 19.40 0.43
CA ASP A 57 -8.24 18.24 1.31
C ASP A 57 -6.95 17.45 1.17
N TRP A 58 -6.42 17.00 2.30
CA TRP A 58 -5.23 16.18 2.34
C TRP A 58 -5.30 15.15 3.46
N ARG A 59 -4.44 14.15 3.34
CA ARG A 59 -4.23 13.13 4.36
C ARG A 59 -2.82 12.58 4.29
N VAL A 60 -2.36 11.99 5.38
CA VAL A 60 -1.07 11.28 5.43
C VAL A 60 -1.31 9.77 5.44
N VAL A 61 -0.49 9.06 4.70
CA VAL A 61 -0.43 7.59 4.70
C VAL A 61 1.01 7.15 4.97
N ARG A 62 1.16 6.00 5.63
CA ARG A 62 2.46 5.40 5.92
C ARG A 62 2.65 4.14 5.10
N ILE A 63 3.74 4.09 4.34
CA ILE A 63 4.14 2.96 3.50
C ILE A 63 5.49 2.48 4.01
N GLY A 64 5.48 1.39 4.79
CA GLY A 64 6.68 0.93 5.49
C GLY A 64 7.25 2.05 6.37
N THR A 65 8.44 2.53 6.00
CA THR A 65 9.15 3.63 6.68
C THR A 65 8.86 5.02 6.08
N GLN A 66 8.11 5.11 4.98
CA GLN A 66 7.85 6.37 4.27
C GLN A 66 6.54 7.00 4.72
N SER A 67 6.56 8.31 5.00
CA SER A 67 5.38 9.13 5.24
C SER A 67 5.05 9.92 3.97
N VAL A 68 3.81 9.79 3.49
CA VAL A 68 3.37 10.37 2.20
C VAL A 68 2.11 11.19 2.42
N ILE A 69 2.10 12.43 1.96
CA ILE A 69 0.90 13.27 1.88
C ILE A 69 0.19 12.96 0.57
N LEU A 70 -1.10 12.63 0.65
CA LEU A 70 -2.03 12.66 -0.46
C LEU A 70 -2.83 13.96 -0.36
N ALA A 71 -2.85 14.77 -1.41
CA ALA A 71 -3.57 16.04 -1.42
C ALA A 71 -4.32 16.24 -2.73
N ARG A 72 -5.52 16.81 -2.68
CA ARG A 72 -6.24 17.26 -3.87
C ARG A 72 -5.84 18.70 -4.19
N ASP A 73 -5.28 18.91 -5.38
CA ASP A 73 -4.89 20.25 -5.82
C ASP A 73 -6.09 21.11 -6.23
N ARG A 74 -5.84 22.38 -6.52
CA ARG A 74 -6.88 23.35 -6.93
C ARG A 74 -7.55 23.02 -8.27
N SER A 75 -6.89 22.22 -9.11
CA SER A 75 -7.46 21.68 -10.35
C SER A 75 -8.28 20.41 -10.13
N GLY A 76 -8.37 19.91 -8.88
CA GLY A 76 -9.13 18.73 -8.53
C GLY A 76 -8.36 17.41 -8.67
N PHE A 77 -7.06 17.42 -9.02
CA PHE A 77 -6.27 16.20 -9.14
C PHE A 77 -5.67 15.77 -7.80
N VAL A 78 -5.70 14.47 -7.52
CA VAL A 78 -5.00 13.88 -6.37
C VAL A 78 -3.51 13.73 -6.70
N ARG A 79 -2.66 14.24 -5.81
CA ARG A 79 -1.19 14.14 -5.90
C ARG A 79 -0.61 13.55 -4.62
N ALA A 80 0.58 12.96 -4.75
CA ALA A 80 1.31 12.37 -3.64
C ALA A 80 2.70 12.99 -3.50
N PHE A 81 3.11 13.29 -2.26
CA PHE A 81 4.42 13.87 -1.94
C PHE A 81 5.02 13.19 -0.71
N HIS A 82 6.35 13.09 -0.64
CA HIS A 82 7.00 12.73 0.62
C HIS A 82 6.68 13.80 1.68
N ASN A 83 6.26 13.36 2.87
CA ASN A 83 5.95 14.23 3.99
C ASN A 83 7.24 14.69 4.69
N THR A 84 8.07 15.45 3.97
CA THR A 84 9.32 15.98 4.48
C THR A 84 9.69 17.28 3.76
N CYS A 85 10.11 18.26 4.54
CA CYS A 85 10.57 19.55 4.06
C CYS A 85 11.96 19.41 3.45
N ARG A 86 12.12 19.88 2.20
CA ARG A 86 13.41 19.84 1.49
C ARG A 86 14.51 20.70 2.10
N HIS A 87 14.20 21.61 3.04
CA HIS A 87 15.21 22.46 3.67
C HIS A 87 16.00 21.70 4.74
N ARG A 88 15.31 21.10 5.72
CA ARG A 88 15.94 20.44 6.88
C ARG A 88 15.24 19.16 7.34
N GLY A 89 14.35 18.60 6.53
CA GLY A 89 13.75 17.30 6.80
C GLY A 89 12.61 17.30 7.83
N SER A 90 12.15 18.46 8.31
CA SER A 90 10.94 18.54 9.14
C SER A 90 9.76 17.90 8.44
N ILE A 91 8.84 17.31 9.20
CA ILE A 91 7.51 16.94 8.70
C ILE A 91 6.83 18.22 8.18
N LEU A 92 6.08 18.10 7.08
CA LEU A 92 5.35 19.21 6.43
C LEU A 92 4.04 19.53 7.15
#